data_AF-F4XLT3-F1
#
_entry.id   AF-F4XLT3-F1
#
_cell.length_a   1.000
_cell.length_b   1.000
_cell.length_c   1.000
_cell.angle_alpha   90.00
_cell.angle_beta   90.00
_cell.angle_gamma   90.00
#
_symmetry.space_group_name_H-M   'P 1'
#
loop_
_entity.id
_entity.type
_entity.pdbx_description
1 polymer ?
#
loop_
_entity_poly.entity_id
_entity_poly.type
_entity_poly.pdbx_seq_one_letter_code
_entity_poly.pdbx_strand_id
1 'polypeptide(L)'
;MFYHVAMIAKKSQKILRTDKWSLNPSAPQQLMFAETISVYQRACKFLTSILFTHWETIGSKDTKEAVTAVERLMHQTNKNPNPKYKIFNRVF
;
A
#
# COMPACT_ATOMS: atom_id res chain seq x y z
N MET A 1 6.54 19.60 -43.96
CA MET A 1 7.08 18.92 -42.78
C MET A 1 5.91 18.70 -41.83
N PHE A 2 5.24 17.55 -41.93
CA PHE A 2 3.99 17.26 -41.21
C PHE A 2 4.30 16.43 -39.95
N TYR A 3 3.89 16.93 -38.79
CA TYR A 3 4.02 16.25 -37.51
C TYR A 3 2.94 15.17 -37.39
N HIS A 4 3.33 13.89 -37.41
CA HIS A 4 2.45 12.79 -36.99
C HIS A 4 2.59 12.60 -35.48
N VAL A 5 1.62 13.09 -34.71
CA VAL A 5 1.41 12.66 -33.32
C VAL A 5 0.66 11.34 -33.38
N ALA A 6 1.36 10.24 -33.08
CA ALA A 6 0.76 8.93 -32.94
C ALA A 6 -0.13 8.92 -31.67
N MET A 7 -1.44 8.84 -31.86
CA MET A 7 -2.40 8.55 -30.79
C MET A 7 -2.20 7.09 -30.34
N ILE A 8 -1.54 6.88 -29.21
CA ILE A 8 -1.43 5.55 -28.60
C ILE A 8 -2.81 5.20 -28.03
N ALA A 9 -3.56 4.36 -28.75
CA ALA A 9 -4.81 3.79 -28.24
C ALA A 9 -4.51 2.95 -26.99
N LYS A 10 -5.02 3.40 -25.84
CA LYS A 10 -4.87 2.71 -24.55
C LYS A 10 -5.71 1.43 -24.59
N LYS A 11 -5.04 0.27 -24.61
CA LYS A 11 -5.71 -1.04 -24.61
C LYS A 11 -6.60 -1.16 -23.36
N SER A 12 -7.90 -1.40 -23.55
CA SER A 12 -8.84 -1.64 -22.45
C SER A 12 -8.35 -2.82 -21.60
N GLN A 13 -7.99 -2.54 -20.35
CA GLN A 13 -7.58 -3.56 -19.39
C GLN A 13 -8.80 -4.43 -19.10
N LYS A 14 -8.71 -5.73 -19.43
CA LYS A 14 -9.76 -6.70 -19.15
C LYS A 14 -9.93 -6.75 -17.63
N ILE A 15 -11.03 -6.20 -17.11
CA ILE A 15 -11.34 -6.21 -15.68
C ILE A 15 -11.46 -7.68 -15.25
N LEU A 16 -10.49 -8.15 -14.46
CA LEU A 16 -10.55 -9.47 -13.83
C LEU A 16 -11.66 -9.43 -12.77
N ARG A 17 -12.79 -10.04 -13.10
CA ARG A 17 -13.98 -10.17 -12.24
C ARG A 17 -13.79 -11.35 -11.28
N THR A 18 -13.13 -11.08 -10.14
CA THR A 18 -12.88 -12.06 -9.07
C THR A 18 -14.15 -12.49 -8.34
N ASP A 19 -15.24 -11.73 -8.48
CA ASP A 19 -16.57 -12.03 -7.93
C ASP A 19 -17.21 -13.31 -8.50
N LYS A 20 -16.70 -13.83 -9.63
CA LYS A 20 -17.14 -15.10 -10.21
C LYS A 20 -16.31 -16.31 -9.79
N TRP A 21 -15.26 -16.12 -8.99
CA TRP A 21 -14.41 -17.23 -8.58
C TRP A 21 -15.00 -17.88 -7.34
N SER A 22 -15.45 -19.13 -7.48
CA SER A 22 -15.79 -19.98 -6.34
C SER A 22 -14.48 -20.42 -5.67
N LEU A 23 -13.99 -19.60 -4.74
CA LEU A 23 -12.90 -20.01 -3.86
C LEU A 23 -13.46 -21.11 -2.94
N ASN A 24 -12.92 -22.33 -3.05
CA ASN A 24 -13.24 -23.43 -2.16
C ASN A 24 -12.02 -23.77 -1.29
N PRO A 25 -11.66 -22.89 -0.34
CA PRO A 25 -10.46 -23.08 0.46
C PRO A 25 -10.64 -24.23 1.45
N SER A 26 -9.61 -25.05 1.58
CA SER A 26 -9.49 -26.03 2.67
C SER A 26 -9.44 -25.33 4.03
N ALA A 27 -9.70 -26.05 5.12
CA ALA A 27 -9.67 -25.48 6.46
C ALA A 27 -8.31 -24.78 6.80
N PRO A 28 -7.14 -25.33 6.44
CA PRO A 28 -5.87 -24.61 6.59
C PRO A 28 -5.80 -23.32 5.77
N GLN A 29 -6.36 -23.29 4.55
CA GLN A 29 -6.38 -22.08 3.72
C GLN A 29 -7.28 -21.00 4.29
N GLN A 30 -8.43 -21.37 4.87
CA GLN A 30 -9.31 -20.42 5.56
C GLN A 30 -8.61 -19.79 6.76
N LEU A 31 -7.87 -20.59 7.54
CA LEU A 31 -7.07 -20.08 8.65
C LEU A 31 -6.01 -19.09 8.17
N MET A 32 -5.24 -19.43 7.13
CA MET A 32 -4.24 -18.53 6.56
C MET A 32 -4.85 -17.22 6.06
N PHE A 33 -6.06 -17.26 5.46
CA PHE A 33 -6.75 -16.04 5.05
C PHE A 33 -7.14 -15.17 6.24
N ALA A 34 -7.68 -15.77 7.30
CA ALA A 34 -8.05 -15.04 8.51
C ALA A 34 -6.81 -14.39 9.17
N GLU A 35 -5.69 -15.11 9.24
CA GLU A 35 -4.43 -14.59 9.76
C GLU A 35 -3.88 -13.45 8.90
N THR A 36 -3.91 -13.61 7.57
CA THR A 36 -3.48 -12.58 6.63
C THR A 36 -4.30 -11.31 6.81
N ILE A 37 -5.63 -11.42 6.89
CA ILE A 37 -6.53 -10.29 7.14
C ILE A 37 -6.19 -9.63 8.47
N SER A 38 -5.97 -10.41 9.52
CA SER A 38 -5.60 -9.90 10.85
C SER A 38 -4.27 -9.12 10.83
N VAL A 39 -3.25 -9.62 10.13
CA VAL A 39 -1.97 -8.93 9.95
C VAL A 39 -2.17 -7.61 9.18
N TYR A 40 -2.83 -7.66 8.02
CA TYR A 40 -3.08 -6.49 7.18
C TYR A 40 -3.88 -5.41 7.91
N GLN A 41 -4.93 -5.79 8.62
CA GLN A 41 -5.75 -4.83 9.38
C GLN A 41 -4.94 -4.14 10.48
N ARG A 42 -4.07 -4.87 11.20
CA ARG A 42 -3.19 -4.29 12.22
C ARG A 42 -2.17 -3.33 11.58
N ALA A 43 -1.57 -3.70 10.46
CA ALA A 43 -0.64 -2.83 9.73
C ALA A 43 -1.34 -1.55 9.23
N CYS A 44 -2.54 -1.67 8.66
CA CYS A 44 -3.33 -0.52 8.22
C CYS A 44 -3.70 0.40 9.39
N LYS A 45 -4.16 -0.14 10.54
CA LYS A 45 -4.44 0.67 11.73
C LYS A 45 -3.22 1.45 12.22
N PHE A 46 -2.05 0.82 12.18
CA PHE A 46 -0.79 1.48 12.53
C PHE A 46 -0.46 2.62 11.56
N LEU A 47 -0.56 2.36 10.25
CA LEU A 47 -0.35 3.36 9.20
C LEU A 47 -1.32 4.55 9.36
N THR A 48 -2.60 4.29 9.55
CA THR A 48 -3.63 5.31 9.78
C THR A 48 -3.31 6.16 11.01
N SER A 49 -2.79 5.55 12.08
CA SER A 49 -2.38 6.27 13.29
C SER A 49 -1.22 7.24 13.00
N ILE A 50 -0.23 6.83 12.20
CA ILE A 50 0.85 7.73 11.74
C ILE A 50 0.29 8.87 10.90
N LEU A 51 -0.58 8.56 9.94
CA LEU A 51 -1.17 9.57 9.05
C LEU A 51 -1.91 10.65 9.85
N PHE A 52 -2.76 10.27 10.81
CA PHE A 52 -3.46 11.24 11.64
C PHE A 52 -2.55 12.02 12.57
N THR A 53 -1.53 11.37 13.15
CA THR A 53 -0.56 12.04 14.04
C THR A 53 0.24 13.13 13.31
N HIS A 54 0.53 12.94 12.02
CA HIS A 54 1.36 13.83 11.21
C HIS A 54 0.58 14.55 10.12
N TRP A 55 -0.75 14.61 10.22
CA TRP A 55 -1.61 15.08 9.15
C TRP A 55 -1.28 16.51 8.71
N GLU A 56 -0.95 17.41 9.64
CA GLU A 56 -0.57 18.80 9.32
C GLU A 56 0.62 18.87 8.36
N THR A 57 1.58 17.95 8.49
CA THR A 57 2.76 17.89 7.63
C THR A 57 2.52 17.09 6.35
N ILE A 58 1.69 16.05 6.40
CA ILE A 58 1.46 15.12 5.28
C ILE A 58 0.35 15.62 4.35
N GLY A 59 -0.74 16.15 4.89
CA GLY A 59 -1.97 16.45 4.16
C GLY A 59 -1.86 17.61 3.17
N SER A 60 -0.83 18.45 3.29
CA SER A 60 -0.53 19.53 2.35
C SER A 60 0.39 19.10 1.19
N LYS A 61 0.90 17.87 1.22
CA LYS A 61 1.85 17.35 0.23
C LYS A 61 1.14 16.72 -0.96
N ASP A 62 1.83 16.67 -2.10
CA ASP A 62 1.37 15.82 -3.19
C ASP A 62 1.46 14.33 -2.81
N THR A 63 0.81 13.47 -3.60
CA THR A 63 0.74 12.02 -3.30
C THR A 63 2.13 11.38 -3.16
N LYS A 64 3.09 11.73 -4.02
CA LYS A 64 4.42 11.11 -4.03
C LYS A 64 5.22 11.57 -2.81
N GLU A 65 5.16 12.84 -2.50
CA GLU A 65 5.78 13.43 -1.33
C GLU A 65 5.17 12.90 -0.02
N ALA A 66 3.85 12.75 0.03
CA ALA A 66 3.14 12.16 1.18
C ALA A 66 3.60 10.71 1.41
N VAL A 67 3.64 9.88 0.37
CA VAL A 67 4.14 8.50 0.46
C VAL A 67 5.57 8.46 0.96
N THR A 68 6.43 9.33 0.42
CA THR A 68 7.85 9.40 0.81
C THR A 68 8.01 9.85 2.27
N ALA A 69 7.21 10.83 2.71
CA ALA A 69 7.21 11.31 4.08
C ALA A 69 6.79 10.22 5.07
N VAL A 70 5.74 9.47 4.73
CA VAL A 70 5.26 8.34 5.54
C VAL A 70 6.28 7.21 5.58
N GLU A 71 6.86 6.82 4.44
CA GLU A 71 7.90 5.79 4.36
C GLU A 71 9.07 6.13 5.28
N ARG A 72 9.55 7.38 5.26
CA ARG A 72 10.62 7.87 6.15
C ARG A 72 10.27 7.75 7.63
N LEU A 73 9.00 7.90 7.99
CA LEU A 73 8.57 7.83 9.38
C LEU A 73 8.60 6.40 9.93
N MET A 74 8.36 5.37 9.10
CA MET A 74 8.09 4.01 9.60
C MET A 74 8.92 2.88 8.99
N HIS A 75 9.33 2.97 7.72
CA HIS A 75 10.05 1.89 7.04
C HIS A 75 11.55 2.06 7.19
N GLN A 76 12.20 1.02 7.69
CA GLN A 76 13.65 0.98 7.79
C GLN A 76 14.21 0.58 6.42
N THR A 77 15.11 1.40 5.89
CA THR A 77 15.80 1.11 4.63
C THR A 77 17.27 1.48 4.78
N ASN A 78 18.11 1.10 3.80
CA ASN A 78 19.52 1.49 3.80
C ASN A 78 19.71 3.02 3.83
N LYS A 79 18.77 3.78 3.27
CA LYS A 79 18.77 5.26 3.25
C LYS A 79 17.98 5.89 4.41
N ASN A 80 17.30 5.06 5.21
CA ASN A 80 16.54 5.46 6.40
C ASN A 80 16.77 4.44 7.52
N PRO A 81 17.98 4.38 8.10
CA PRO A 81 18.36 3.30 9.01
C PRO A 81 17.67 3.36 10.38
N ASN A 82 17.13 4.53 10.78
CA ASN A 82 16.53 4.73 12.09
C ASN A 82 15.21 5.52 12.00
N PRO A 83 14.13 4.93 11.44
CA PRO A 83 12.82 5.58 11.37
C PRO A 83 12.24 5.83 12.77
N LYS A 84 11.43 6.89 12.90
CA LYS A 84 10.73 7.23 14.17
C LYS A 84 9.91 6.06 14.69
N TYR A 85 9.21 5.36 13.81
CA TYR A 85 8.34 4.23 14.11
C TYR A 85 8.98 2.88 13.74
N LYS A 86 10.25 2.66 14.14
CA LYS A 86 10.99 1.41 13.91
C LYS A 86 10.28 0.14 14.35
N ILE A 87 9.34 0.25 15.29
CA ILE A 87 8.50 -0.86 15.74
C ILE A 87 7.73 -1.53 14.60
N PHE A 88 7.42 -0.80 13.52
CA PHE A 88 6.70 -1.34 12.37
C PHE A 88 7.42 -2.55 11.77
N ASN A 89 8.69 -2.40 11.38
CA ASN A 89 9.51 -3.49 10.81
C ASN A 89 9.81 -4.64 11.80
N ARG A 90 9.59 -4.42 13.10
CA ARG A 90 9.74 -5.48 14.12
C ARG A 90 8.48 -6.33 14.23
N VAL A 91 7.32 -5.73 13.95
CA VAL A 91 5.99 -6.35 14.16
C VAL A 91 5.41 -6.89 12.86
N PHE A 92 5.75 -6.27 11.73
CA PHE A 92 5.31 -6.62 10.38
C PHE A 92 6.53 -6.73 9.46
#